data_AF-A0A8I1LNV9-F1
#
_entry.id   AF-A0A8I1LNV9-F1
#
_cell.length_a   1.000
_cell.length_b   1.000
_cell.length_c   1.000
_cell.angle_alpha   90.00
_cell.angle_beta   90.00
_cell.angle_gamma   90.00
#
_symmetry.space_group_name_H-M   'P 1'
#
loop_
_entity.id
_entity.type
_entity.pdbx_description
1 polymer ?
#
loop_
_entity_poly.entity_id
_entity_poly.type
_entity_poly.pdbx_seq_one_letter_code
_entity_poly.pdbx_strand_id
1 'polypeptide(L)'
;MTAAKSKFDEHLAQCSEAIAIHEFLDGHGYSADFGLRFVWVASVSALDHYVTELIVEKSTEHFSNGGQLSAKLLSEVVSITSLVKINAMPAFHPQAILEFRAAVRSMVRFRTFQKADDVVDGLAYIWSEKHKWNKISASVGLSAKDARRKLNSICMRRDLIVHNADYNEATGDLTACCRVDAAEVVRYIADVVGAIDLHIQ
;
A
#
# COMPACT_ATOMS: atom_id res chain seq x y z
N MET A 1 -16.55 -0.99 -1.50
CA MET A 1 -15.28 -1.69 -1.22
C MET A 1 -14.63 -2.06 -2.54
N THR A 2 -13.40 -1.61 -2.77
CA THR A 2 -12.64 -1.85 -4.01
C THR A 2 -12.07 -3.28 -4.07
N ALA A 3 -11.72 -3.76 -5.26
CA ALA A 3 -11.04 -5.06 -5.39
C ALA A 3 -9.64 -5.01 -4.76
N ALA A 4 -8.96 -3.87 -4.87
CA ALA A 4 -7.70 -3.60 -4.17
C ALA A 4 -7.85 -3.78 -2.64
N LYS A 5 -8.93 -3.27 -2.04
CA LYS A 5 -9.20 -3.41 -0.60
C LYS A 5 -9.43 -4.87 -0.20
N SER A 6 -10.17 -5.64 -0.99
CA SER A 6 -10.39 -7.07 -0.72
C SER A 6 -9.07 -7.86 -0.66
N LYS A 7 -8.18 -7.66 -1.65
CA LYS A 7 -6.87 -8.32 -1.66
C LYS A 7 -5.98 -7.90 -0.50
N PHE A 8 -6.05 -6.61 -0.13
CA PHE A 8 -5.35 -6.12 1.05
C PHE A 8 -5.82 -6.83 2.32
N ASP A 9 -7.13 -7.00 2.51
CA ASP A 9 -7.69 -7.68 3.68
C ASP A 9 -7.27 -9.16 3.74
N GLU A 10 -7.24 -9.84 2.59
CA GLU A 10 -6.73 -11.21 2.47
C GLU A 10 -5.25 -11.31 2.88
N HIS A 11 -4.40 -10.39 2.41
CA HIS A 11 -2.98 -10.35 2.82
C HIS A 11 -2.80 -10.03 4.31
N LEU A 12 -3.64 -9.14 4.86
CA LEU A 12 -3.53 -8.74 6.26
C LEU A 12 -4.06 -9.84 7.22
N ALA A 13 -4.97 -10.69 6.76
CA ALA A 13 -5.37 -11.90 7.49
C ALA A 13 -4.18 -12.83 7.73
N GLN A 14 -3.28 -13.01 6.76
CA GLN A 14 -2.05 -13.80 6.92
C GLN A 14 -1.10 -13.21 7.97
N CYS A 15 -1.09 -11.88 8.14
CA CYS A 15 -0.33 -11.25 9.22
C CYS A 15 -0.91 -11.62 10.60
N SER A 16 -2.23 -11.69 10.71
CA SER A 16 -2.91 -12.13 11.94
C SER A 16 -2.62 -13.60 12.24
N GLU A 17 -2.61 -14.45 11.21
CA GLU A 17 -2.22 -15.86 11.33
C GLU A 17 -0.76 -16.01 11.81
N ALA A 18 0.17 -15.20 11.29
CA ALA A 18 1.56 -15.22 11.74
C ALA A 18 1.71 -14.84 13.21
N ILE A 19 0.91 -13.89 13.73
CA ILE A 19 0.88 -13.56 15.16
C ILE A 19 0.35 -14.76 15.98
N ALA A 20 -0.72 -15.41 15.52
CA ALA A 20 -1.28 -16.58 16.20
C ALA A 20 -0.32 -17.78 16.21
N ILE A 21 0.40 -18.02 15.11
CA ILE A 21 1.43 -19.05 15.02
C ILE A 21 2.57 -18.73 15.99
N HIS A 22 3.01 -17.48 16.05
CA HIS A 22 4.01 -17.05 17.04
C HIS A 22 3.52 -17.33 18.46
N GLU A 23 2.29 -16.94 18.81
CA GLU A 23 1.73 -17.19 20.15
C GLU A 23 1.68 -18.68 20.50
N PHE A 24 1.26 -19.52 19.56
CA PHE A 24 1.24 -20.96 19.75
C PHE A 24 2.65 -21.51 20.03
N LEU A 25 3.64 -21.13 19.22
CA LEU A 25 5.01 -21.62 19.33
C LEU A 25 5.71 -21.13 20.61
N ASP A 26 5.49 -19.88 20.98
CA ASP A 26 5.98 -19.27 22.23
C ASP A 26 5.47 -20.05 23.46
N GLY A 27 4.19 -20.43 23.46
CA GLY A 27 3.59 -21.28 24.50
C GLY A 27 4.17 -22.70 24.58
N HIS A 28 4.92 -23.15 23.56
CA HIS A 28 5.60 -24.45 23.51
C HIS A 28 7.13 -24.33 23.65
N GLY A 29 7.65 -23.16 24.04
CA GLY A 29 9.08 -22.95 24.31
C GLY A 29 9.93 -22.69 23.07
N TYR A 30 9.33 -22.39 21.92
CA TYR A 30 10.04 -21.97 20.72
C TYR A 30 10.05 -20.44 20.60
N SER A 31 11.23 -19.84 20.38
CA SER A 31 11.29 -18.44 19.94
C SER A 31 10.95 -18.36 18.45
N ALA A 32 9.81 -17.73 18.15
CA ALA A 32 9.27 -17.60 16.80
C ALA A 32 9.27 -16.14 16.31
N ASP A 33 10.14 -15.29 16.84
CA ASP A 33 10.18 -13.84 16.57
C ASP A 33 10.32 -13.50 15.07
N PHE A 34 10.83 -14.43 14.26
CA PHE A 34 10.85 -14.30 12.79
C PHE A 34 9.44 -14.09 12.23
N GLY A 35 8.41 -14.71 12.83
CA GLY A 35 7.01 -14.53 12.46
C GLY A 35 6.53 -13.10 12.73
N LEU A 36 6.96 -12.50 13.84
CA LEU A 36 6.66 -11.09 14.13
C LEU A 36 7.39 -10.15 13.17
N ARG A 37 8.64 -10.44 12.78
CA ARG A 37 9.35 -9.66 11.75
C ARG A 37 8.68 -9.77 10.39
N PHE A 38 8.20 -10.96 10.03
CA PHE A 38 7.40 -11.17 8.84
C PHE A 38 6.15 -10.28 8.84
N VAL A 39 5.44 -10.14 9.97
CA VAL A 39 4.26 -9.26 10.07
C VAL A 39 4.58 -7.82 9.67
N TRP A 40 5.72 -7.27 10.08
CA TRP A 40 6.13 -5.91 9.67
C TRP A 40 6.33 -5.82 8.16
N VAL A 41 7.04 -6.79 7.57
CA VAL A 41 7.31 -6.84 6.13
C VAL A 41 6.02 -7.01 5.33
N ALA A 42 5.19 -7.97 5.71
CA ALA A 42 3.95 -8.31 5.03
C ALA A 42 2.93 -7.18 5.11
N SER A 43 2.79 -6.51 6.27
CA SER A 43 1.85 -5.39 6.43
C SER A 43 2.21 -4.21 5.53
N VAL A 44 3.49 -3.81 5.50
CA VAL A 44 3.94 -2.71 4.62
C VAL A 44 3.84 -3.10 3.14
N SER A 45 4.12 -4.37 2.80
CA SER A 45 3.96 -4.87 1.42
C SER A 45 2.49 -4.90 1.00
N ALA A 46 1.57 -5.20 1.92
CA ALA A 46 0.14 -5.14 1.66
C ALA A 46 -0.33 -3.71 1.37
N LEU A 47 0.15 -2.70 2.12
CA LEU A 47 -0.12 -1.29 1.84
C LEU A 47 0.39 -0.88 0.44
N ASP A 48 1.64 -1.22 0.13
CA ASP A 48 2.26 -0.91 -1.17
C ASP A 48 1.47 -1.49 -2.34
N HIS A 49 1.09 -2.77 -2.21
CA HIS A 49 0.29 -3.46 -3.20
C HIS A 49 -1.12 -2.88 -3.32
N TYR A 50 -1.75 -2.53 -2.19
CA TYR A 50 -3.06 -1.89 -2.15
C TYR A 50 -3.06 -0.59 -2.95
N VAL A 51 -2.12 0.33 -2.68
CA VAL A 51 -2.05 1.62 -3.38
C VAL A 51 -1.81 1.39 -4.87
N THR A 52 -0.92 0.46 -5.22
CA THR A 52 -0.63 0.09 -6.62
C THR A 52 -1.88 -0.38 -7.36
N GLU A 53 -2.60 -1.36 -6.79
CA GLU A 53 -3.79 -1.92 -7.43
C GLU A 53 -4.95 -0.92 -7.43
N LEU A 54 -5.07 -0.07 -6.40
CA LEU A 54 -6.07 0.99 -6.33
C LEU A 54 -5.87 2.02 -7.46
N ILE A 55 -4.63 2.42 -7.74
CA ILE A 55 -4.31 3.30 -8.87
C ILE A 55 -4.77 2.67 -10.19
N VAL A 56 -4.43 1.39 -10.40
CA VAL A 56 -4.81 0.66 -11.62
C VAL A 56 -6.33 0.55 -11.73
N GLU A 57 -7.01 0.18 -10.66
CA GLU A 57 -8.47 0.01 -10.60
C GLU A 57 -9.20 1.33 -10.90
N LYS A 58 -8.92 2.39 -10.11
CA LYS A 58 -9.62 3.67 -10.21
C LYS A 58 -9.29 4.44 -11.49
N SER A 59 -8.05 4.38 -11.97
CA SER A 59 -7.70 4.97 -13.27
C SER A 59 -8.46 4.28 -14.41
N THR A 60 -8.57 2.96 -14.36
CA THR A 60 -9.31 2.19 -15.38
C THR A 60 -10.80 2.50 -15.33
N GLU A 61 -11.37 2.60 -14.12
CA GLU A 61 -12.78 2.98 -13.91
C GLU A 61 -13.08 4.38 -14.47
N HIS A 62 -12.23 5.37 -14.18
CA HIS A 62 -12.38 6.72 -14.74
C HIS A 62 -12.29 6.69 -16.26
N PHE A 63 -11.34 5.96 -16.84
CA PHE A 63 -11.22 5.83 -18.28
C PHE A 63 -12.44 5.16 -18.91
N SER A 64 -12.93 4.05 -18.36
CA SER A 64 -14.08 3.32 -18.91
C SER A 64 -15.38 4.13 -18.88
N ASN A 65 -15.51 5.02 -17.89
CA ASN A 65 -16.71 5.83 -17.69
C ASN A 65 -16.64 7.21 -18.38
N GLY A 66 -15.57 7.49 -19.13
CA GLY A 66 -15.36 8.83 -19.71
C GLY A 66 -15.14 9.93 -18.67
N GLY A 67 -14.72 9.54 -17.46
CA GLY A 67 -14.39 10.45 -16.37
C GLY A 67 -13.10 11.23 -16.64
N GLN A 68 -12.92 12.30 -15.88
CA GLN A 68 -11.71 13.12 -15.96
C GLN A 68 -10.53 12.38 -15.33
N LEU A 69 -9.49 12.12 -16.13
CA LEU A 69 -8.22 11.60 -15.62
C LEU A 69 -7.44 12.69 -14.87
N SER A 70 -6.69 12.29 -13.84
CA SER A 70 -5.90 13.24 -13.06
C SER A 70 -4.77 13.85 -13.89
N ALA A 71 -4.39 15.10 -13.56
CA ALA A 71 -3.25 15.76 -14.20
C ALA A 71 -1.96 14.94 -14.05
N LYS A 72 -1.80 14.26 -12.90
CA LYS A 72 -0.64 13.39 -12.67
C LYS A 72 -0.62 12.22 -13.64
N LEU A 73 -1.73 11.51 -13.81
CA LEU A 73 -1.81 10.39 -14.74
C LEU A 73 -1.54 10.83 -16.19
N LEU A 74 -2.09 11.98 -16.59
CA LEU A 74 -1.91 12.54 -17.94
C LEU A 74 -0.47 13.01 -18.22
N SER A 75 0.34 13.25 -17.18
CA SER A 75 1.74 13.66 -17.32
C SER A 75 2.72 12.50 -17.45
N GLU A 76 2.25 11.26 -17.34
CA GLU A 76 3.10 10.07 -17.34
C GLU A 76 3.53 9.63 -18.73
N VAL A 77 4.69 8.99 -18.78
CA VAL A 77 5.23 8.42 -20.01
C VAL A 77 4.65 7.02 -20.22
N VAL A 78 4.06 6.80 -21.38
CA VAL A 78 3.55 5.49 -21.83
C VAL A 78 4.20 5.10 -23.15
N SER A 79 4.25 3.80 -23.43
CA SER A 79 4.75 3.29 -24.72
C SER A 79 3.88 3.77 -25.88
N ILE A 80 4.52 4.19 -26.98
CA ILE A 80 3.82 4.53 -28.24
C ILE A 80 2.95 3.35 -28.70
N THR A 81 3.40 2.11 -28.50
CA THR A 81 2.63 0.91 -28.83
C THR A 81 1.29 0.87 -28.08
N SER A 82 1.29 1.22 -26.79
CA SER A 82 0.06 1.28 -25.99
C SER A 82 -0.89 2.36 -26.51
N LEU A 83 -0.36 3.54 -26.85
CA LEU A 83 -1.16 4.63 -27.42
C LEU A 83 -1.79 4.26 -28.76
N VAL A 84 -1.03 3.65 -29.68
CA VAL A 84 -1.53 3.21 -30.98
C VAL A 84 -2.66 2.19 -30.81
N LYS A 85 -2.50 1.21 -29.92
CA LYS A 85 -3.54 0.21 -29.66
C LYS A 85 -4.82 0.81 -29.07
N ILE A 86 -4.69 1.76 -28.14
CA ILE A 86 -5.84 2.43 -27.52
C ILE A 86 -6.58 3.29 -28.56
N ASN A 87 -5.86 4.07 -29.36
CA ASN A 87 -6.45 4.97 -30.36
C ASN A 87 -7.00 4.25 -31.61
N ALA A 88 -6.58 3.01 -31.87
CA ALA A 88 -7.13 2.20 -32.97
C ALA A 88 -8.56 1.70 -32.69
N MET A 89 -9.05 1.85 -31.46
CA MET A 89 -10.34 1.38 -31.01
C MET A 89 -11.30 2.55 -30.78
N PRO A 90 -12.62 2.35 -30.93
CA PRO A 90 -13.61 3.33 -30.49
C PRO A 90 -13.44 3.69 -29.02
N ALA A 91 -13.82 4.92 -28.64
CA ALA A 91 -13.81 5.34 -27.25
C ALA A 91 -14.59 4.34 -26.37
N PHE A 92 -14.03 4.02 -25.20
CA PHE A 92 -14.61 3.11 -24.20
C PHE A 92 -14.82 1.66 -24.67
N HIS A 93 -14.25 1.26 -25.81
CA HIS A 93 -14.27 -0.13 -26.25
C HIS A 93 -13.57 -1.05 -25.21
N PRO A 94 -14.11 -2.26 -24.89
CA PRO A 94 -13.53 -3.12 -23.87
C PRO A 94 -12.03 -3.42 -24.06
N GLN A 95 -11.59 -3.63 -25.30
CA GLN A 95 -10.17 -3.84 -25.60
C GLN A 95 -9.32 -2.59 -25.31
N ALA A 96 -9.85 -1.38 -25.56
CA ALA A 96 -9.15 -0.14 -25.24
C ALA A 96 -8.98 0.02 -23.71
N ILE A 97 -10.00 -0.34 -22.95
CA ILE A 97 -9.97 -0.33 -21.47
C ILE A 97 -8.90 -1.31 -20.95
N LEU A 98 -8.80 -2.51 -21.53
CA LEU A 98 -7.77 -3.49 -21.15
C LEU A 98 -6.36 -3.00 -21.46
N GLU A 99 -6.13 -2.42 -22.64
CA GLU A 99 -4.83 -1.87 -23.03
C GLU A 99 -4.46 -0.64 -22.17
N PHE A 100 -5.43 0.21 -21.82
CA PHE A 100 -5.24 1.31 -20.89
C PHE A 100 -4.85 0.79 -19.49
N ARG A 101 -5.59 -0.19 -18.95
CA ARG A 101 -5.27 -0.83 -17.67
C ARG A 101 -3.85 -1.40 -17.67
N ALA A 102 -3.45 -2.05 -18.76
CA ALA A 102 -2.10 -2.60 -18.91
C ALA A 102 -1.02 -1.49 -18.94
N ALA A 103 -1.30 -0.37 -19.61
CA ALA A 103 -0.41 0.79 -19.62
C ALA A 103 -0.23 1.39 -18.23
N VAL A 104 -1.34 1.64 -17.50
CA VAL A 104 -1.29 2.15 -16.12
C VAL A 104 -0.53 1.19 -15.21
N ARG A 105 -0.80 -0.12 -15.30
CA ARG A 105 -0.06 -1.13 -14.52
C ARG A 105 1.44 -1.10 -14.83
N SER A 106 1.82 -1.03 -16.10
CA SER A 106 3.23 -0.97 -16.49
C SER A 106 3.93 0.30 -15.98
N MET A 107 3.20 1.41 -15.88
CA MET A 107 3.70 2.69 -15.39
C MET A 107 3.99 2.67 -13.88
N VAL A 108 3.16 2.00 -13.08
CA VAL A 108 3.34 1.96 -11.61
C VAL A 108 4.15 0.77 -11.10
N ARG A 109 4.41 -0.26 -11.91
CA ARG A 109 4.96 -1.56 -11.45
C ARG A 109 6.30 -1.52 -10.70
N PHE A 110 7.11 -0.49 -10.90
CA PHE A 110 8.43 -0.32 -10.25
C PHE A 110 8.44 0.82 -9.24
N ARG A 111 7.28 1.41 -8.96
CA ARG A 111 7.12 2.43 -7.94
C ARG A 111 6.76 1.76 -6.63
N THR A 112 7.22 2.38 -5.55
CA THR A 112 6.97 1.95 -4.18
C THR A 112 6.07 2.99 -3.53
N PHE A 113 5.04 2.56 -2.82
CA PHE A 113 4.02 3.38 -2.18
C PHE A 113 3.89 3.03 -0.70
N GLN A 114 5.00 3.13 0.03
CA GLN A 114 5.10 2.65 1.42
C GLN A 114 5.16 3.81 2.41
N LYS A 115 6.06 4.77 2.18
CA LYS A 115 6.25 5.92 3.07
C LYS A 115 5.14 6.92 2.84
N ALA A 116 4.93 7.78 3.83
CA ALA A 116 3.82 8.74 3.80
C ALA A 116 3.76 9.63 2.55
N ASP A 117 4.93 10.04 2.05
CA ASP A 117 5.02 10.89 0.86
C ASP A 117 4.82 10.08 -0.43
N ASP A 118 5.32 8.85 -0.47
CA ASP A 118 5.08 7.92 -1.57
C ASP A 118 3.59 7.59 -1.69
N VAL A 119 2.90 7.37 -0.56
CA VAL A 119 1.45 7.15 -0.55
C VAL A 119 0.72 8.38 -1.10
N VAL A 120 1.08 9.61 -0.71
CA VAL A 120 0.48 10.83 -1.27
C VAL A 120 0.71 10.93 -2.77
N ASP A 121 1.93 10.62 -3.19
CA ASP A 121 2.35 10.61 -4.58
C ASP A 121 1.50 9.60 -5.38
N GLY A 122 1.37 8.36 -4.91
CA GLY A 122 0.53 7.34 -5.53
C GLY A 122 -0.95 7.74 -5.58
N LEU A 123 -1.50 8.24 -4.48
CA LEU A 123 -2.91 8.66 -4.45
C LEU A 123 -3.20 9.85 -5.37
N ALA A 124 -2.20 10.67 -5.74
CA ALA A 124 -2.41 11.77 -6.68
C ALA A 124 -2.77 11.32 -8.10
N TYR A 125 -2.59 10.05 -8.46
CA TYR A 125 -3.09 9.50 -9.72
C TYR A 125 -4.61 9.46 -9.80
N ILE A 126 -5.29 9.36 -8.65
CA ILE A 126 -6.73 9.05 -8.59
C ILE A 126 -7.51 9.99 -7.67
N TRP A 127 -6.84 10.77 -6.84
CA TRP A 127 -7.46 11.61 -5.84
C TRP A 127 -6.91 13.04 -5.89
N SER A 128 -7.79 14.00 -6.20
CA SER A 128 -7.45 15.42 -6.39
C SER A 128 -7.27 16.21 -5.09
N GLU A 129 -7.60 15.64 -3.94
CA GLU A 129 -7.40 16.26 -2.62
C GLU A 129 -5.93 16.64 -2.41
N LYS A 130 -5.67 17.89 -2.05
CA LYS A 130 -4.31 18.40 -1.83
C LYS A 130 -3.77 17.98 -0.47
N HIS A 131 -4.63 17.94 0.55
CA HIS A 131 -4.27 17.64 1.92
C HIS A 131 -4.71 16.23 2.33
N LYS A 132 -4.32 15.22 1.55
CA LYS A 132 -4.74 13.80 1.72
C LYS A 132 -4.53 13.30 3.14
N TRP A 133 -3.36 13.58 3.73
CA TRP A 133 -3.06 13.18 5.11
C TRP A 133 -3.95 13.84 6.15
N ASN A 134 -4.54 15.01 5.91
CA ASN A 134 -5.52 15.58 6.85
C ASN A 134 -6.81 14.75 6.86
N LYS A 135 -7.25 14.23 5.70
CA LYS A 135 -8.44 13.36 5.59
C LYS A 135 -8.18 11.97 6.18
N ILE A 136 -7.04 11.39 5.83
CA ILE A 136 -6.61 10.08 6.34
C ILE A 136 -6.43 10.18 7.86
N SER A 137 -5.68 11.18 8.35
CA SER A 137 -5.36 11.27 9.79
C SER A 137 -6.58 11.55 10.65
N ALA A 138 -7.54 12.33 10.16
CA ALA A 138 -8.81 12.55 10.84
C ALA A 138 -9.56 11.23 11.07
N SER A 139 -9.47 10.29 10.12
CA SER A 139 -10.14 8.99 10.20
C SER A 139 -9.42 8.02 11.15
N VAL A 140 -8.08 8.10 11.22
CA VAL A 140 -7.26 7.27 12.13
C VAL A 140 -7.11 7.87 13.54
N GLY A 141 -7.74 9.03 13.81
CA GLY A 141 -7.73 9.68 15.12
C GLY A 141 -6.40 10.33 15.53
N LEU A 142 -5.56 10.72 14.56
CA LEU A 142 -4.26 11.34 14.80
C LEU A 142 -4.12 12.69 14.07
N SER A 143 -3.16 13.50 14.52
CA SER A 143 -2.73 14.65 13.71
C SER A 143 -2.07 14.15 12.42
N ALA A 144 -2.15 14.92 11.33
CA ALA A 144 -1.52 14.54 10.07
C ALA A 144 -0.01 14.32 10.22
N LYS A 145 0.65 15.10 11.07
CA LYS A 145 2.08 14.94 11.38
C LYS A 145 2.35 13.60 12.08
N ASP A 146 1.54 13.26 13.09
CA ASP A 146 1.73 12.03 13.86
C ASP A 146 1.41 10.78 13.06
N ALA A 147 0.35 10.84 12.24
CA ALA A 147 -0.01 9.75 11.35
C ALA A 147 1.12 9.45 10.34
N ARG A 148 1.65 10.48 9.69
CA ARG A 148 2.79 10.35 8.76
C ARG A 148 4.03 9.81 9.47
N ARG A 149 4.36 10.37 10.64
CA ARG A 149 5.51 9.92 11.45
C ARG A 149 5.39 8.44 11.80
N LYS A 150 4.21 8.00 12.28
CA LYS A 150 3.99 6.61 12.65
C LYS A 150 4.12 5.67 11.46
N LEU A 151 3.53 5.99 10.31
CA LEU A 151 3.71 5.18 9.09
C LEU A 151 5.20 5.09 8.71
N ASN A 152 5.91 6.21 8.70
CA ASN A 152 7.32 6.24 8.35
C ASN A 152 8.21 5.45 9.33
N SER A 153 7.90 5.48 10.63
CA SER A 153 8.57 4.62 11.62
C SER A 153 8.33 3.13 11.35
N ILE A 154 7.12 2.77 10.90
CA ILE A 154 6.81 1.39 10.49
C ILE A 154 7.65 0.97 9.30
N CYS A 155 7.67 1.79 8.25
CA CYS A 155 8.48 1.55 7.06
C CYS A 155 9.99 1.49 7.37
N MET A 156 10.48 2.35 8.27
CA MET A 156 11.89 2.37 8.67
C MET A 156 12.31 1.04 9.28
N ARG A 157 11.54 0.50 10.23
CA ARG A 157 11.86 -0.81 10.82
C ARG A 157 11.68 -1.94 9.81
N ARG A 158 10.70 -1.86 8.91
CA ARG A 158 10.60 -2.82 7.80
C ARG A 158 11.89 -2.82 6.97
N ASP A 159 12.41 -1.65 6.62
CA ASP A 159 13.66 -1.53 5.86
C ASP A 159 14.85 -2.11 6.66
N LEU A 160 14.90 -1.92 8.00
CA LEU A 160 15.89 -2.58 8.86
C LEU A 160 15.79 -4.11 8.82
N ILE A 161 14.58 -4.67 8.91
CA ILE A 161 14.36 -6.12 8.84
C ILE A 161 14.88 -6.69 7.51
N VAL A 162 14.54 -6.05 6.39
CA VAL A 162 14.84 -6.58 5.05
C VAL A 162 16.29 -6.34 4.63
N HIS A 163 16.86 -5.18 4.96
CA HIS A 163 18.19 -4.80 4.47
C HIS A 163 19.32 -5.06 5.48
N ASN A 164 19.01 -4.98 6.78
CA ASN A 164 19.99 -5.09 7.86
C ASN A 164 19.73 -6.28 8.79
N ALA A 165 18.86 -7.22 8.38
CA ALA A 165 18.43 -8.37 9.18
C ALA A 165 17.93 -7.99 10.60
N ASP A 166 17.40 -6.77 10.76
CA ASP A 166 16.89 -6.19 12.00
C ASP A 166 17.92 -6.00 13.13
N TYR A 167 19.22 -5.98 12.82
CA TYR A 167 20.27 -5.70 13.80
C TYR A 167 20.36 -4.21 14.14
N ASN A 168 20.56 -3.91 15.43
CA ASN A 168 20.87 -2.59 15.91
C ASN A 168 22.37 -2.30 15.70
N GLU A 169 22.69 -1.29 14.90
CA GLU A 169 24.08 -0.93 14.57
C GLU A 169 24.91 -0.51 15.79
N ALA A 170 24.29 0.07 16.82
CA ALA A 170 25.00 0.56 18.00
C ALA A 170 25.31 -0.55 19.00
N THR A 171 24.45 -1.56 19.12
CA THR A 171 24.62 -2.66 20.11
C THR A 171 25.09 -3.97 19.48
N GLY A 172 24.83 -4.17 18.19
CA GLY A 172 25.06 -5.45 17.49
C GLY A 172 23.98 -6.50 17.75
N ASP A 173 22.96 -6.18 18.55
CA ASP A 173 21.89 -7.12 18.90
C ASP A 173 20.73 -7.04 17.91
N LEU A 174 19.96 -8.13 17.82
CA LEU A 174 18.67 -8.11 17.14
C LEU A 174 17.71 -7.14 17.85
N THR A 175 17.01 -6.32 17.08
CA THR A 175 15.97 -5.43 17.61
C THR A 175 14.84 -6.27 18.20
N ALA A 176 14.51 -6.06 19.48
CA ALA A 176 13.48 -6.81 20.16
C ALA A 176 12.12 -6.69 19.44
N CYS A 177 11.45 -7.82 19.18
CA CYS A 177 10.10 -7.87 18.62
C CYS A 177 9.14 -8.36 19.70
N CYS A 178 7.95 -7.77 19.77
CA CYS A 178 6.89 -8.27 20.64
C CYS A 178 5.55 -8.32 19.91
N ARG A 179 4.65 -9.18 20.39
CA ARG A 179 3.31 -9.37 19.79
C ARG A 179 2.51 -8.08 19.73
N VAL A 180 2.62 -7.24 20.76
CA VAL A 180 1.89 -5.97 20.86
C VAL A 180 2.29 -5.03 19.72
N ASP A 181 3.58 -4.88 19.45
CA ASP A 181 4.07 -4.04 18.37
C ASP A 181 3.63 -4.57 16.99
N ALA A 182 3.71 -5.89 16.77
CA ALA A 182 3.30 -6.50 15.51
C ALA A 182 1.78 -6.31 15.26
N ALA A 183 0.96 -6.53 16.29
CA ALA A 183 -0.48 -6.30 16.22
C ALA A 183 -0.80 -4.81 15.97
N GLU A 184 -0.06 -3.91 16.58
CA GLU A 184 -0.22 -2.47 16.38
C GLU A 184 0.16 -2.03 14.96
N VAL A 185 1.17 -2.65 14.35
CA VAL A 185 1.49 -2.43 12.93
C VAL A 185 0.34 -2.85 12.03
N VAL A 186 -0.17 -4.07 12.22
CA VAL A 186 -1.32 -4.59 11.45
C VAL A 186 -2.50 -3.64 11.56
N ARG A 187 -2.88 -3.29 12.79
CA ARG A 187 -3.99 -2.38 13.06
C ARG A 187 -3.80 -1.03 12.40
N TYR A 188 -2.63 -0.42 12.58
CA TYR A 188 -2.38 0.92 12.05
C TYR A 188 -2.37 0.95 10.51
N ILE A 189 -1.80 -0.07 9.87
CA ILE A 189 -1.83 -0.19 8.41
C ILE A 189 -3.27 -0.42 7.92
N ALA A 190 -4.07 -1.24 8.62
CA ALA A 190 -5.48 -1.42 8.34
C ALA A 190 -6.26 -0.10 8.44
N ASP A 191 -6.04 0.68 9.51
CA ASP A 191 -6.71 1.96 9.74
C ASP A 191 -6.38 2.97 8.62
N VAL A 192 -5.11 3.04 8.21
CA VAL A 192 -4.68 3.90 7.09
C VAL A 192 -5.36 3.48 5.78
N VAL A 193 -5.35 2.18 5.45
CA VAL A 193 -5.98 1.68 4.21
C VAL A 193 -7.50 1.86 4.25
N GLY A 194 -8.14 1.60 5.39
CA GLY A 194 -9.57 1.82 5.60
C GLY A 194 -9.94 3.29 5.41
N ALA A 195 -9.12 4.21 5.93
CA ALA A 195 -9.29 5.64 5.72
C ALA A 195 -9.14 6.03 4.25
N ILE A 196 -8.16 5.47 3.53
CA ILE A 196 -7.99 5.72 2.10
C ILE A 196 -9.20 5.22 1.32
N ASP A 197 -9.65 3.98 1.54
CA ASP A 197 -10.80 3.41 0.83
C ASP A 197 -12.09 4.20 1.09
N LEU A 198 -12.28 4.72 2.30
CA LEU A 198 -13.44 5.55 2.65
C LEU A 198 -13.50 6.87 1.85
N HIS A 199 -12.36 7.52 1.61
CA HIS A 199 -12.32 8.84 0.96
C HIS A 199 -12.17 8.78 -0.57
N ILE A 200 -11.89 7.61 -1.14
CA ILE A 200 -11.69 7.40 -2.59
C ILE A 200 -12.90 6.71 -3.27
N GLN A 201 -13.92 6.33 -2.49
CA GLN A 201 -15.19 5.85 -3.03
C GLN A 201 -15.89 6.88 -3.90
#